data_AF-A0A396MWP1-F1
#
_entry.id   AF-A0A396MWP1-F1
#
_cell.length_a   1.000
_cell.length_b   1.000
_cell.length_c   1.000
_cell.angle_alpha   90.00
_cell.angle_beta   90.00
_cell.angle_gamma   90.00
#
_symmetry.space_group_name_H-M   'P 1'
#
loop_
_entity.id
_entity.type
_entity.pdbx_description
1 polymer ?
#
loop_
_entity_poly.entity_id
_entity_poly.type
_entity_poly.pdbx_seq_one_letter_code
_entity_poly.pdbx_strand_id
1 'polypeptide(L)'
;MKKLYFIVGSQDLYGEECLKQVAEDSRQMVAFLNEKVGDLAEIELLPTVETSEICIQDMRKASNDDDCVGVITWMHTFSPAKMWIKGLQELRKPLLHLHTQANEKLPYDEIDMDFMNLNQSAHGDREYGFIVARMGIPHEVVAGYYKHDDVVAKIRQFASVAKAISYSKSLKVASFGNNMREVAVTDGDRVESQIKYGWECNYYALGDLVDIINQVTEEEIDAKMKEYTDKYTMKTDRIDSVREQAKYEVGLEKFLSANGIGAFADTFQDLHGLKQLPGIAAQNLMGKGIGFGPEGDYKISALSAVLMKMSEGKEGATGFIEDYTYDLTPGQELELASHMLEVPPAFAATKPEIDVIPLGIGGKEDPARLIFDGVTGDGIQVTMVDMGDHFRIICADIELVKQPKPMPKLPVARIMYRHKPNFQIGTAAWCYAGGAHHSVVSTALTRDDIAMFARLTGTELITIGEDTTEADLQKFFMK
;
A
#
# COMPACT_ATOMS: atom_id res chain seq x y z
N MET A 1 -2.66 16.93 -9.94
CA MET A 1 -3.21 16.46 -8.65
C MET A 1 -4.10 15.28 -8.97
N LYS A 2 -4.11 14.20 -8.17
CA LYS A 2 -5.00 13.05 -8.46
C LYS A 2 -6.45 13.44 -8.20
N LYS A 3 -7.39 12.80 -8.89
CA LYS A 3 -8.83 13.10 -8.80
C LYS A 3 -9.70 11.87 -8.61
N LEU A 4 -10.89 12.09 -8.05
CA LEU A 4 -12.01 11.15 -7.98
C LEU A 4 -13.18 11.76 -8.73
N TYR A 5 -13.86 10.95 -9.56
CA TYR A 5 -15.11 11.40 -10.19
C TYR A 5 -16.29 11.11 -9.29
N PHE A 6 -17.14 12.10 -9.05
CA PHE A 6 -18.41 11.93 -8.33
C PHE A 6 -19.55 11.88 -9.34
N ILE A 7 -20.26 10.75 -9.39
CA ILE A 7 -21.30 10.47 -10.40
C ILE A 7 -22.62 10.22 -9.68
N VAL A 8 -23.65 11.00 -10.03
CA VAL A 8 -24.93 10.98 -9.35
C VAL A 8 -26.01 10.38 -10.23
N GLY A 9 -26.77 9.43 -9.68
CA GLY A 9 -27.86 8.77 -10.39
C GLY A 9 -29.20 9.44 -10.21
N SER A 10 -29.93 9.57 -11.32
CA SER A 10 -31.35 9.94 -11.33
C SER A 10 -32.07 9.33 -12.54
N GLN A 11 -33.21 9.90 -12.93
CA GLN A 11 -33.93 9.64 -14.18
C GLN A 11 -34.76 10.86 -14.60
N ASP A 12 -35.07 10.94 -15.89
CA ASP A 12 -35.81 12.04 -16.53
C ASP A 12 -37.28 12.17 -16.06
N LEU A 13 -37.88 11.07 -15.60
CA LEU A 13 -39.29 11.02 -15.16
C LEU A 13 -39.65 11.99 -14.02
N TYR A 14 -38.67 12.46 -13.25
CA TYR A 14 -38.90 13.36 -12.11
C TYR A 14 -39.01 14.85 -12.49
N GLY A 15 -38.77 15.20 -13.75
CA GLY A 15 -38.88 16.57 -14.26
C GLY A 15 -37.69 17.47 -13.92
N GLU A 16 -37.60 18.60 -14.62
CA GLU A 16 -36.42 19.48 -14.58
C GLU A 16 -36.16 20.11 -13.21
N GLU A 17 -37.21 20.46 -12.44
CA GLU A 17 -37.04 21.08 -11.12
C GLU A 17 -36.42 20.10 -10.12
N CYS A 18 -36.83 18.82 -10.15
CA CYS A 18 -36.20 17.78 -9.33
C CYS A 18 -34.72 17.60 -9.72
N LEU A 19 -34.42 17.52 -11.03
CA LEU A 19 -33.05 17.37 -11.52
C LEU A 19 -32.15 18.57 -11.19
N LYS A 20 -32.69 19.79 -11.19
CA LYS A 20 -31.97 20.98 -10.71
C LYS A 20 -31.62 20.87 -9.23
N GLN A 21 -32.55 20.38 -8.39
CA GLN A 21 -32.29 20.19 -6.97
C GLN A 21 -31.26 19.07 -6.73
N VAL A 22 -31.36 17.95 -7.47
CA VAL A 22 -30.33 16.89 -7.45
C VAL A 22 -28.96 17.46 -7.77
N ALA A 23 -28.84 18.28 -8.82
CA ALA A 23 -27.57 18.89 -9.21
C ALA A 23 -27.02 19.84 -8.13
N GLU A 24 -27.89 20.61 -7.47
CA GLU A 24 -27.51 21.52 -6.40
C GLU A 24 -27.04 20.76 -5.14
N ASP A 25 -27.77 19.73 -4.71
CA ASP A 25 -27.37 18.90 -3.58
C ASP A 25 -26.04 18.20 -3.85
N SER A 26 -25.84 17.73 -5.07
CA SER A 26 -24.59 17.11 -5.53
C SER A 26 -23.42 18.09 -5.47
N ARG A 27 -23.62 19.33 -5.94
CA ARG A 27 -22.62 20.40 -5.89
C ARG A 27 -22.22 20.75 -4.46
N GLN A 28 -23.20 20.85 -3.55
CA GLN A 28 -22.94 21.11 -2.13
C GLN A 28 -22.17 19.96 -1.46
N MET A 29 -22.55 18.72 -1.77
CA MET A 29 -21.87 17.53 -1.25
C MET A 29 -20.41 17.48 -1.73
N VAL A 30 -20.17 17.68 -3.03
CA VAL A 30 -18.83 17.69 -3.62
C VAL A 30 -17.97 18.82 -3.06
N ALA A 31 -18.54 20.01 -2.85
CA ALA A 31 -17.81 21.11 -2.21
C ALA A 31 -17.36 20.74 -0.78
N PHE A 32 -18.28 20.19 0.03
CA PHE A 32 -17.95 19.73 1.38
C PHE A 32 -16.90 18.61 1.37
N LEU A 33 -17.05 17.60 0.51
CA LEU A 33 -16.11 16.49 0.44
C LEU A 33 -14.73 16.95 -0.06
N ASN A 34 -14.65 17.93 -0.96
CA ASN A 34 -13.36 18.55 -1.35
C ASN A 34 -12.68 19.25 -0.18
N GLU A 35 -13.42 19.94 0.70
CA GLU A 35 -12.84 20.52 1.92
C GLU A 35 -12.25 19.44 2.85
N LYS A 36 -12.83 18.23 2.83
CA LYS A 36 -12.46 17.13 3.74
C LYS A 36 -11.51 16.09 3.17
N VAL A 37 -11.39 15.97 1.85
CA VAL A 37 -10.66 14.90 1.15
C VAL A 37 -9.75 15.46 0.03
N GLY A 38 -9.90 16.73 -0.33
CA GLY A 38 -9.20 17.37 -1.45
C GLY A 38 -7.67 17.44 -1.31
N ASP A 39 -7.15 17.30 -0.09
CA ASP A 39 -5.71 17.13 0.19
C ASP A 39 -5.17 15.79 -0.35
N LEU A 40 -6.02 14.76 -0.44
CA LEU A 40 -5.67 13.45 -0.99
C LEU A 40 -5.93 13.39 -2.50
N ALA A 41 -7.14 13.78 -2.91
CA ALA A 41 -7.57 13.82 -4.31
C ALA A 41 -8.74 14.81 -4.50
N GLU A 42 -8.72 15.57 -5.59
CA GLU A 42 -9.83 16.44 -5.97
C GLU A 42 -11.07 15.62 -6.34
N ILE A 43 -12.25 16.03 -5.89
CA ILE A 43 -13.51 15.40 -6.27
C ILE A 43 -14.17 16.26 -7.36
N GLU A 44 -14.24 15.73 -8.59
CA GLU A 44 -14.85 16.40 -9.74
C GLU A 44 -16.25 15.82 -9.97
N LEU A 45 -17.28 16.67 -9.96
CA LEU A 45 -18.67 16.28 -10.25
C LEU A 45 -18.86 16.08 -11.76
N LEU A 46 -19.42 14.94 -12.15
CA LEU A 46 -19.90 14.70 -13.52
C LEU A 46 -21.39 15.01 -13.66
N PRO A 47 -21.91 15.16 -14.90
CA PRO A 47 -23.34 15.31 -15.14
C PRO A 47 -24.16 14.21 -14.45
N THR A 48 -25.39 14.55 -14.04
CA THR A 48 -26.31 13.56 -13.47
C THR A 48 -26.63 12.48 -14.51
N VAL A 49 -26.49 11.22 -14.11
CA VAL A 49 -26.82 10.07 -14.94
C VAL A 49 -28.34 9.90 -14.97
N GLU A 50 -28.94 10.41 -16.03
CA GLU A 50 -30.38 10.27 -16.32
C GLU A 50 -30.66 9.16 -17.35
N THR A 51 -29.65 8.82 -18.16
CA THR A 51 -29.77 7.85 -19.25
C THR A 51 -28.56 6.93 -19.31
N SER A 52 -28.71 5.79 -19.98
CA SER A 52 -27.60 4.86 -20.20
C SER A 52 -26.44 5.48 -20.99
N GLU A 53 -26.72 6.40 -21.92
CA GLU A 53 -25.70 7.06 -22.74
C GLU A 53 -24.80 7.98 -21.89
N ILE A 54 -25.39 8.76 -20.98
CA ILE A 54 -24.63 9.60 -20.04
C ILE A 54 -23.72 8.72 -19.17
N CYS A 55 -24.27 7.63 -18.62
CA CYS A 55 -23.49 6.69 -17.81
C CYS A 55 -22.27 6.12 -18.57
N ILE A 56 -22.44 5.75 -19.84
CA ILE A 56 -21.34 5.25 -20.68
C ILE A 56 -20.27 6.33 -20.88
N GLN A 57 -20.68 7.56 -21.18
CA GLN A 57 -19.76 8.67 -21.41
C GLN A 57 -18.96 9.01 -20.15
N ASP A 58 -19.62 9.08 -19.00
CA ASP A 58 -18.99 9.40 -17.72
C ASP A 58 -17.99 8.31 -17.28
N MET A 59 -18.37 7.04 -17.38
CA MET A 59 -17.49 5.93 -17.01
C MET A 59 -16.30 5.79 -17.96
N ARG A 60 -16.47 6.12 -19.26
CA ARG A 60 -15.35 6.22 -20.22
C ARG A 60 -14.44 7.40 -19.92
N LYS A 61 -15.01 8.57 -19.58
CA LYS A 61 -14.23 9.74 -19.16
C LYS A 61 -13.37 9.37 -17.95
N ALA A 62 -13.97 8.80 -16.91
CA ALA A 62 -13.24 8.36 -15.72
C ALA A 62 -12.16 7.32 -16.03
N SER A 63 -12.45 6.35 -16.91
CA SER A 63 -11.52 5.26 -17.22
C SER A 63 -10.33 5.68 -18.09
N ASN A 64 -10.51 6.68 -18.95
CA ASN A 64 -9.48 7.19 -19.85
C ASN A 64 -8.68 8.37 -19.28
N ASP A 65 -8.99 8.80 -18.06
CA ASP A 65 -8.31 9.90 -17.39
C ASP A 65 -7.18 9.35 -16.50
N ASP A 66 -5.94 9.75 -16.81
CA ASP A 66 -4.72 9.32 -16.10
C ASP A 66 -4.59 9.91 -14.69
N ASP A 67 -5.27 11.03 -14.42
CA ASP A 67 -5.33 11.65 -13.11
C ASP A 67 -6.47 11.07 -12.25
N CYS A 68 -7.48 10.45 -12.86
CA CYS A 68 -8.55 9.75 -12.15
C CYS A 68 -8.04 8.46 -11.50
N VAL A 69 -8.11 8.41 -10.17
CA VAL A 69 -7.71 7.23 -9.39
C VAL A 69 -8.89 6.37 -8.96
N GLY A 70 -10.13 6.86 -9.09
CA GLY A 70 -11.34 6.17 -8.64
C GLY A 70 -12.61 6.97 -8.91
N VAL A 71 -13.75 6.33 -8.66
CA VAL A 71 -15.08 6.90 -8.87
C VAL A 71 -15.91 6.70 -7.61
N ILE A 72 -16.66 7.74 -7.24
CA ILE A 72 -17.68 7.71 -6.20
C ILE A 72 -19.05 7.81 -6.89
N THR A 73 -19.95 6.88 -6.59
CA THR A 73 -21.33 6.89 -7.11
C THR A 73 -22.33 7.03 -5.98
N TRP A 74 -23.36 7.85 -6.20
CA TRP A 74 -24.48 8.03 -5.27
C TRP A 74 -25.79 8.13 -6.05
N MET A 75 -26.79 7.32 -5.71
CA MET A 75 -28.12 7.42 -6.32
C MET A 75 -28.95 8.38 -5.49
N HIS A 76 -29.01 9.67 -5.89
CA HIS A 76 -29.83 10.67 -5.19
C HIS A 76 -31.31 10.28 -5.27
N THR A 77 -31.80 10.03 -6.49
CA THR A 77 -33.14 9.48 -6.72
C THR A 77 -33.07 8.00 -7.12
N PHE A 78 -34.21 7.39 -7.45
CA PHE A 78 -34.19 6.07 -8.07
C PHE A 78 -33.65 6.18 -9.49
N SER A 79 -32.49 5.56 -9.73
CA SER A 79 -31.87 5.47 -11.05
C SER A 79 -31.92 4.02 -11.54
N PRO A 80 -32.85 3.66 -12.44
CA PRO A 80 -33.02 2.28 -12.91
C PRO A 80 -31.71 1.61 -13.33
N ALA A 81 -31.30 0.57 -12.59
CA ALA A 81 -29.94 0.05 -12.65
C ALA A 81 -29.55 -0.59 -14.00
N LYS A 82 -30.53 -0.95 -14.83
CA LYS A 82 -30.27 -1.38 -16.22
C LYS A 82 -29.54 -0.32 -17.05
N MET A 83 -29.74 0.97 -16.76
CA MET A 83 -29.05 2.06 -17.46
C MET A 83 -27.54 2.06 -17.17
N TRP A 84 -27.15 1.60 -15.99
CA TRP A 84 -25.78 1.60 -15.51
C TRP A 84 -24.93 0.46 -16.07
N ILE A 85 -25.53 -0.63 -16.54
CA ILE A 85 -24.82 -1.85 -16.95
C ILE A 85 -23.68 -1.56 -17.94
N LYS A 86 -23.99 -0.82 -19.01
CA LYS A 86 -22.99 -0.54 -20.06
C LYS A 86 -21.91 0.42 -19.57
N GLY A 87 -22.24 1.42 -18.76
CA GLY A 87 -21.23 2.31 -18.17
C GLY A 87 -20.32 1.56 -17.20
N LEU A 88 -20.89 0.74 -16.32
CA LEU A 88 -20.13 -0.09 -15.37
C LEU A 88 -19.20 -1.09 -16.06
N GLN A 89 -19.56 -1.60 -17.25
CA GLN A 89 -18.69 -2.45 -18.07
C GLN A 89 -17.47 -1.71 -18.63
N GLU A 90 -17.55 -0.38 -18.77
CA GLU A 90 -16.45 0.45 -19.26
C GLU A 90 -15.51 0.89 -18.13
N LEU A 91 -15.96 0.82 -16.86
CA LEU A 91 -15.22 1.29 -15.70
C LEU A 91 -13.98 0.44 -15.43
N ARG A 92 -12.81 1.08 -15.42
CA ARG A 92 -11.50 0.44 -15.12
C ARG A 92 -10.84 0.97 -13.84
N LYS A 93 -11.55 1.82 -13.09
CA LYS A 93 -11.05 2.47 -11.87
C LYS A 93 -11.79 1.91 -10.64
N PRO A 94 -11.16 1.91 -9.45
CA PRO A 94 -11.84 1.58 -8.20
C PRO A 94 -13.16 2.32 -8.02
N LEU A 95 -14.16 1.63 -7.48
CA LEU A 95 -15.50 2.15 -7.25
C LEU A 95 -15.81 2.25 -5.75
N LEU A 96 -16.31 3.40 -5.32
CA LEU A 96 -16.96 3.58 -4.03
C LEU A 96 -18.44 3.90 -4.26
N HIS A 97 -19.32 3.10 -3.68
CA HIS A 97 -20.74 3.36 -3.60
C HIS A 97 -21.03 4.10 -2.28
N LEU A 98 -21.39 5.37 -2.37
CA LEU A 98 -21.75 6.19 -1.22
C LEU A 98 -23.27 6.11 -0.99
N HIS A 99 -23.68 5.31 -0.01
CA HIS A 99 -25.07 5.21 0.42
C HIS A 99 -25.40 6.30 1.44
N THR A 100 -25.82 7.46 0.95
CA THR A 100 -26.02 8.69 1.73
C THR A 100 -27.33 9.40 1.35
N GLN A 101 -27.58 10.55 1.95
CA GLN A 101 -28.70 11.45 1.65
C GLN A 101 -28.26 12.91 1.79
N ALA A 102 -28.91 13.83 1.07
CA ALA A 102 -28.61 15.27 1.13
C ALA A 102 -28.91 15.87 2.53
N ASN A 103 -30.06 15.53 3.11
CA ASN A 103 -30.45 15.93 4.47
C ASN A 103 -30.14 14.84 5.52
N GLU A 104 -29.76 15.27 6.73
CA GLU A 104 -29.47 14.37 7.85
C GLU A 104 -30.74 13.82 8.51
N LYS A 105 -31.73 14.69 8.74
CA LYS A 105 -32.97 14.36 9.46
C LYS A 105 -34.16 14.43 8.52
N LEU A 106 -35.13 13.55 8.74
CA LEU A 106 -36.43 13.67 8.09
C LEU A 106 -37.12 14.97 8.55
N PRO A 107 -37.71 15.75 7.64
CA PRO A 107 -38.52 16.90 7.99
C PRO A 107 -39.91 16.44 8.45
N TYR A 108 -40.01 15.90 9.68
CA TYR A 108 -41.22 15.20 10.16
C TYR A 108 -42.52 15.99 10.01
N ASP A 109 -42.48 17.32 10.16
CA ASP A 109 -43.66 18.17 10.08
C ASP A 109 -44.01 18.60 8.64
N GLU A 110 -43.08 18.45 7.69
CA GLU A 110 -43.17 18.98 6.32
C GLU A 110 -43.05 17.90 5.22
N ILE A 111 -42.70 16.66 5.58
CA ILE A 111 -42.46 15.58 4.62
C ILE A 111 -43.71 15.29 3.76
N ASP A 112 -43.54 15.41 2.45
CA ASP A 112 -44.58 15.17 1.46
C ASP A 112 -44.08 14.32 0.29
N MET A 113 -44.90 14.18 -0.76
CA MET A 113 -44.53 13.37 -1.93
C MET A 113 -43.43 14.00 -2.78
N ASP A 114 -43.28 15.33 -2.78
CA ASP A 114 -42.20 15.99 -3.52
C ASP A 114 -40.87 15.70 -2.84
N PHE A 115 -40.82 15.79 -1.50
CA PHE A 115 -39.68 15.34 -0.72
C PHE A 115 -39.34 13.87 -1.00
N MET A 116 -40.34 12.98 -0.97
CA MET A 116 -40.16 11.53 -1.20
C MET A 116 -39.73 11.19 -2.63
N ASN A 117 -40.13 11.98 -3.63
CA ASN A 117 -39.70 11.82 -5.02
C ASN A 117 -38.28 12.35 -5.25
N LEU A 118 -37.79 13.25 -4.42
CA LEU A 118 -36.43 13.77 -4.52
C LEU A 118 -35.43 12.95 -3.67
N ASN A 119 -35.74 12.72 -2.40
CA ASN A 119 -34.79 12.18 -1.42
C ASN A 119 -35.00 10.69 -1.21
N GLN A 120 -34.64 9.89 -2.21
CA GLN A 120 -35.02 8.48 -2.28
C GLN A 120 -33.85 7.50 -2.48
N SER A 121 -32.64 7.91 -2.08
CA SER A 121 -31.45 7.06 -2.02
C SER A 121 -31.67 5.76 -1.24
N ALA A 122 -32.58 5.75 -0.24
CA ALA A 122 -32.91 4.56 0.55
C ALA A 122 -33.22 3.33 -0.32
N HIS A 123 -33.98 3.47 -1.41
CA HIS A 123 -34.21 2.37 -2.36
C HIS A 123 -33.45 2.54 -3.67
N GLY A 124 -33.12 3.76 -4.09
CA GLY A 124 -32.28 4.01 -5.28
C GLY A 124 -30.91 3.32 -5.19
N ASP A 125 -30.20 3.51 -4.08
CA ASP A 125 -28.90 2.89 -3.86
C ASP A 125 -28.98 1.37 -3.70
N ARG A 126 -30.11 0.82 -3.21
CA ARG A 126 -30.29 -0.64 -3.09
C ARG A 126 -30.45 -1.30 -4.46
N GLU A 127 -31.19 -0.68 -5.37
CA GLU A 127 -31.30 -1.12 -6.76
C GLU A 127 -29.95 -1.04 -7.48
N TYR A 128 -29.18 0.03 -7.26
CA TYR A 128 -27.81 0.14 -7.76
C TYR A 128 -26.89 -0.93 -7.16
N GLY A 129 -26.94 -1.13 -5.84
CA GLY A 129 -26.18 -2.17 -5.16
C GLY A 129 -26.46 -3.57 -5.72
N PHE A 130 -27.72 -3.86 -6.10
CA PHE A 130 -28.05 -5.12 -6.79
C PHE A 130 -27.26 -5.28 -8.09
N ILE A 131 -27.19 -4.26 -8.97
CA ILE A 131 -26.52 -4.44 -10.26
C ILE A 131 -25.01 -4.56 -10.10
N VAL A 132 -24.40 -3.80 -9.18
CA VAL A 132 -22.96 -3.86 -8.91
C VAL A 132 -22.60 -5.26 -8.38
N ALA A 133 -23.38 -5.80 -7.43
CA ALA A 133 -23.21 -7.16 -6.92
C ALA A 133 -23.46 -8.22 -8.01
N ARG A 134 -24.53 -8.07 -8.81
CA ARG A 134 -24.90 -9.00 -9.89
C ARG A 134 -23.84 -9.10 -10.98
N MET A 135 -23.11 -8.02 -11.24
CA MET A 135 -22.00 -7.96 -12.18
C MET A 135 -20.66 -8.43 -11.56
N GLY A 136 -20.60 -8.64 -10.25
CA GLY A 136 -19.38 -9.04 -9.55
C GLY A 136 -18.30 -7.95 -9.55
N ILE A 137 -18.70 -6.67 -9.56
CA ILE A 137 -17.75 -5.55 -9.57
C ILE A 137 -17.20 -5.35 -8.15
N PRO A 138 -15.86 -5.42 -7.95
CA PRO A 138 -15.26 -5.08 -6.68
C PRO A 138 -15.45 -3.59 -6.36
N HIS A 139 -15.99 -3.28 -5.20
CA HIS A 139 -16.28 -1.92 -4.77
C HIS A 139 -16.27 -1.79 -3.25
N GLU A 140 -16.13 -0.56 -2.78
CA GLU A 140 -16.39 -0.17 -1.39
C GLU A 140 -17.82 0.33 -1.25
N VAL A 141 -18.50 0.01 -0.14
CA VAL A 141 -19.78 0.65 0.22
C VAL A 141 -19.58 1.46 1.49
N VAL A 142 -19.80 2.77 1.42
CA VAL A 142 -19.80 3.65 2.60
C VAL A 142 -21.22 4.12 2.85
N ALA A 143 -21.79 3.76 3.99
CA ALA A 143 -23.16 4.09 4.35
C ALA A 143 -23.21 5.03 5.56
N GLY A 144 -23.96 6.12 5.44
CA GLY A 144 -24.13 7.12 6.51
C GLY A 144 -24.33 8.52 5.95
N TYR A 145 -24.48 9.52 6.82
CA TYR A 145 -24.60 10.90 6.38
C TYR A 145 -23.23 11.44 5.96
N TYR A 146 -23.12 11.97 4.75
CA TYR A 146 -21.84 12.38 4.14
C TYR A 146 -21.01 13.39 4.95
N LYS A 147 -21.61 14.09 5.92
CA LYS A 147 -20.91 15.01 6.82
C LYS A 147 -20.46 14.40 8.14
N HIS A 148 -20.82 13.16 8.44
CA HIS A 148 -20.35 12.47 9.65
C HIS A 148 -18.89 12.07 9.50
N ASP A 149 -18.13 12.19 10.60
CA ASP A 149 -16.68 12.02 10.58
C ASP A 149 -16.25 10.60 10.20
N ASP A 150 -17.03 9.58 10.57
CA ASP A 150 -16.79 8.18 10.23
C ASP A 150 -16.98 7.91 8.72
N VAL A 151 -18.00 8.51 8.10
CA VAL A 151 -18.24 8.46 6.66
C VAL A 151 -17.09 9.15 5.90
N VAL A 152 -16.72 10.35 6.34
CA VAL A 152 -15.59 11.10 5.77
C VAL A 152 -14.30 10.28 5.91
N ALA A 153 -14.04 9.66 7.06
CA ALA A 153 -12.86 8.83 7.27
C ALA A 153 -12.80 7.64 6.30
N LYS A 154 -13.92 6.97 6.03
CA LYS A 154 -13.99 5.87 5.06
C LYS A 154 -13.79 6.35 3.61
N ILE A 155 -14.28 7.54 3.24
CA ILE A 155 -14.01 8.13 1.92
C ILE A 155 -12.52 8.51 1.79
N ARG A 156 -11.90 9.07 2.84
CA ARG A 156 -10.45 9.35 2.86
C ARG A 156 -9.64 8.06 2.71
N GLN A 157 -10.02 7.00 3.42
CA GLN A 157 -9.41 5.68 3.29
C GLN A 157 -9.48 5.18 1.84
N PHE A 158 -10.65 5.24 1.21
CA PHE A 158 -10.81 4.89 -0.19
C PHE A 158 -9.92 5.73 -1.11
N ALA A 159 -9.84 7.04 -0.91
CA ALA A 159 -8.96 7.91 -1.71
C ALA A 159 -7.49 7.49 -1.63
N SER A 160 -6.99 7.17 -0.42
CA SER A 160 -5.60 6.69 -0.23
C SER A 160 -5.37 5.33 -0.89
N VAL A 161 -6.31 4.38 -0.74
CA VAL A 161 -6.20 3.04 -1.35
C VAL A 161 -6.28 3.14 -2.88
N ALA A 162 -7.19 3.94 -3.43
CA ALA A 162 -7.33 4.18 -4.86
C ALA A 162 -6.06 4.78 -5.47
N LYS A 163 -5.41 5.72 -4.78
CA LYS A 163 -4.09 6.27 -5.18
C LYS A 163 -3.01 5.19 -5.18
N ALA A 164 -2.99 4.32 -4.18
CA ALA A 164 -2.02 3.21 -4.11
C ALA A 164 -2.24 2.19 -5.24
N ILE A 165 -3.49 1.85 -5.56
CA ILE A 165 -3.83 0.99 -6.71
C ILE A 165 -3.42 1.64 -8.03
N SER A 166 -3.67 2.95 -8.20
CA SER A 166 -3.22 3.68 -9.39
C SER A 166 -1.69 3.68 -9.52
N TYR A 167 -0.96 3.84 -8.41
CA TYR A 167 0.50 3.76 -8.40
C TYR A 167 0.99 2.35 -8.75
N SER A 168 0.39 1.32 -8.13
CA SER A 168 0.64 -0.09 -8.42
C SER A 168 0.57 -0.39 -9.91
N LYS A 169 -0.47 0.10 -10.60
CA LYS A 169 -0.67 -0.13 -12.04
C LYS A 169 0.39 0.49 -12.94
N SER A 170 1.21 1.40 -12.42
CA SER A 170 2.31 2.08 -13.12
C SER A 170 3.70 1.65 -12.62
N LEU A 171 3.76 0.73 -11.67
CA LEU A 171 4.99 0.39 -10.97
C LEU A 171 5.91 -0.46 -11.84
N LYS A 172 7.17 -0.01 -11.96
CA LYS A 172 8.25 -0.78 -12.55
C LYS A 172 9.21 -1.25 -11.47
N VAL A 173 9.60 -2.52 -11.56
CA VAL A 173 10.50 -3.17 -10.62
C VAL A 173 11.75 -3.64 -11.35
N ALA A 174 12.92 -3.23 -10.87
CA ALA A 174 14.20 -3.69 -11.39
C ALA A 174 14.76 -4.83 -10.53
N SER A 175 15.04 -5.98 -11.12
CA SER A 175 15.75 -7.07 -10.45
C SER A 175 17.22 -7.09 -10.89
N PHE A 176 18.12 -6.81 -9.96
CA PHE A 176 19.56 -6.94 -10.16
C PHE A 176 20.00 -8.35 -9.74
N GLY A 177 20.11 -9.23 -10.72
CA GLY A 177 20.26 -10.67 -10.47
C GLY A 177 18.91 -11.39 -10.40
N ASN A 178 18.95 -12.65 -9.95
CA ASN A 178 17.77 -13.51 -9.84
C ASN A 178 17.47 -13.82 -8.35
N ASN A 179 16.37 -14.53 -8.09
CA ASN A 179 16.05 -15.06 -6.77
C ASN A 179 17.24 -15.82 -6.16
N MET A 180 17.37 -15.76 -4.82
CA MET A 180 18.28 -16.66 -4.11
C MET A 180 17.95 -18.11 -4.45
N ARG A 181 18.98 -18.88 -4.84
CA ARG A 181 18.83 -20.28 -5.25
C ARG A 181 18.11 -21.10 -4.18
N GLU A 182 17.22 -21.98 -4.64
CA GLU A 182 16.43 -22.90 -3.82
C GLU A 182 15.38 -22.24 -2.89
N VAL A 183 15.17 -20.93 -2.99
CA VAL A 183 14.12 -20.23 -2.23
C VAL A 183 12.81 -20.28 -3.01
N ALA A 184 11.74 -20.75 -2.36
CA ALA A 184 10.43 -20.89 -2.98
C ALA A 184 9.60 -19.59 -2.93
N VAL A 185 9.38 -19.05 -1.73
CA VAL A 185 8.35 -18.00 -1.51
C VAL A 185 8.65 -16.67 -2.20
N THR A 186 9.92 -16.40 -2.55
CA THR A 186 10.31 -15.17 -3.27
C THR A 186 10.16 -15.30 -4.78
N ASP A 187 10.03 -16.52 -5.31
CA ASP A 187 9.71 -16.80 -6.71
C ASP A 187 8.20 -16.63 -6.98
N GLY A 188 7.79 -16.66 -8.23
CA GLY A 188 6.39 -16.52 -8.61
C GLY A 188 6.20 -16.06 -10.05
N ASP A 189 4.94 -16.03 -10.48
CA ASP A 189 4.56 -15.61 -11.82
C ASP A 189 4.56 -14.07 -11.93
N ARG A 190 5.65 -13.53 -12.50
CA ARG A 190 5.79 -12.11 -12.79
C ARG A 190 4.77 -11.64 -13.85
N VAL A 191 4.36 -12.50 -14.79
CA VAL A 191 3.36 -12.17 -15.82
C VAL A 191 1.98 -12.02 -15.16
N GLU A 192 1.60 -12.95 -14.30
CA GLU A 192 0.34 -12.86 -13.56
C GLU A 192 0.32 -11.63 -12.64
N SER A 193 1.45 -11.30 -12.01
CA SER A 193 1.56 -10.07 -11.20
C SER A 193 1.36 -8.80 -12.04
N GLN A 194 1.81 -8.79 -13.29
CA GLN A 194 1.60 -7.68 -14.21
C GLN A 194 0.13 -7.59 -14.67
N ILE A 195 -0.51 -8.72 -14.98
CA ILE A 195 -1.95 -8.77 -15.32
C ILE A 195 -2.78 -8.23 -14.15
N LYS A 196 -2.52 -8.73 -12.94
CA LYS A 196 -3.30 -8.44 -11.75
C LYS A 196 -3.04 -7.05 -11.18
N TYR A 197 -1.78 -6.66 -11.03
CA TYR A 197 -1.38 -5.44 -10.30
C TYR A 197 -0.73 -4.37 -11.17
N GLY A 198 -0.36 -4.70 -12.41
CA GLY A 198 0.35 -3.82 -13.34
C GLY A 198 1.84 -3.71 -13.09
N TRP A 199 2.41 -4.58 -12.26
CA TRP A 199 3.84 -4.55 -11.93
C TRP A 199 4.69 -5.02 -13.11
N GLU A 200 5.52 -4.12 -13.64
CA GLU A 200 6.50 -4.43 -14.67
C GLU A 200 7.81 -4.90 -14.00
N CYS A 201 7.91 -6.19 -13.67
CA CYS A 201 9.07 -6.77 -13.00
C CYS A 201 10.08 -7.33 -14.01
N ASN A 202 11.16 -6.59 -14.25
CA ASN A 202 12.15 -6.93 -15.27
C ASN A 202 13.56 -7.11 -14.69
N TYR A 203 14.28 -8.07 -15.28
CA TYR A 203 15.70 -8.28 -14.99
C TYR A 203 16.56 -7.20 -15.66
N TYR A 204 17.53 -6.72 -14.91
CA TYR A 204 18.62 -5.89 -15.39
C TYR A 204 19.94 -6.53 -14.98
N ALA A 205 20.90 -6.58 -15.90
CA ALA A 205 22.20 -7.14 -15.57
C ALA A 205 22.87 -6.27 -14.50
N LEU A 206 23.41 -6.90 -13.44
CA LEU A 206 24.11 -6.15 -12.39
C LEU A 206 25.26 -5.31 -12.97
N GLY A 207 25.92 -5.80 -14.03
CA GLY A 207 26.95 -5.07 -14.76
C GLY A 207 26.50 -3.69 -15.26
N ASP A 208 25.24 -3.55 -15.69
CA ASP A 208 24.70 -2.27 -16.17
C ASP A 208 24.64 -1.23 -15.02
N LEU A 209 24.26 -1.68 -13.82
CA LEU A 209 24.29 -0.84 -12.62
C LEU A 209 25.73 -0.53 -12.19
N VAL A 210 26.63 -1.52 -12.25
CA VAL A 210 28.05 -1.34 -11.93
C VAL A 210 28.70 -0.29 -12.83
N ASP A 211 28.38 -0.27 -14.12
CA ASP A 211 28.90 0.74 -15.06
C ASP A 211 28.45 2.16 -14.69
N ILE A 212 27.21 2.33 -14.23
CA ILE A 212 26.70 3.62 -13.73
C ILE A 212 27.39 4.00 -12.43
N ILE A 213 27.50 3.06 -11.48
CA ILE A 213 28.21 3.25 -10.21
C ILE A 213 29.65 3.72 -10.48
N ASN A 214 30.35 3.09 -11.43
CA ASN A 214 31.73 3.44 -11.77
C ASN A 214 31.90 4.83 -12.39
N GLN A 215 30.83 5.43 -12.91
CA GLN A 215 30.82 6.79 -13.47
C GLN A 215 30.40 7.87 -12.47
N VAL A 216 30.02 7.50 -11.23
CA VAL A 216 29.71 8.47 -10.17
C VAL A 216 30.96 9.27 -9.82
N THR A 217 30.83 10.60 -9.74
CA THR A 217 31.96 11.51 -9.50
C THR A 217 32.23 11.69 -8.01
N GLU A 218 33.45 12.12 -7.66
CA GLU A 218 33.81 12.41 -6.26
C GLU A 218 32.93 13.50 -5.64
N GLU A 219 32.52 14.51 -6.42
CA GLU A 219 31.63 15.58 -5.95
C GLU A 219 30.25 15.04 -5.56
N GLU A 220 29.71 14.08 -6.31
CA GLU A 220 28.43 13.43 -5.99
C GLU A 220 28.54 12.57 -4.74
N ILE A 221 29.66 11.85 -4.58
CA ILE A 221 29.96 11.07 -3.37
C ILE A 221 30.08 12.00 -2.17
N ASP A 222 30.80 13.12 -2.28
CA ASP A 222 30.97 14.11 -1.21
C ASP A 222 29.63 14.74 -0.79
N ALA A 223 28.77 15.07 -1.76
CA ALA A 223 27.43 15.57 -1.49
C ALA A 223 26.59 14.54 -0.72
N LYS A 224 26.65 13.27 -1.11
CA LYS A 224 25.95 12.17 -0.42
C LYS A 224 26.51 11.93 0.98
N MET A 225 27.82 11.97 1.15
CA MET A 225 28.47 11.87 2.47
C MET A 225 28.05 13.02 3.39
N LYS A 226 27.90 14.24 2.86
CA LYS A 226 27.36 15.36 3.64
C LYS A 226 25.93 15.08 4.11
N GLU A 227 25.07 14.58 3.22
CA GLU A 227 23.70 14.15 3.57
C GLU A 227 23.73 13.12 4.72
N TYR A 228 24.63 12.16 4.67
CA TYR A 228 24.81 11.16 5.74
C TYR A 228 25.21 11.79 7.07
N THR A 229 26.19 12.71 7.08
CA THR A 229 26.62 13.37 8.32
C THR A 229 25.59 14.32 8.90
N ASP A 230 24.74 14.91 8.06
CA ASP A 230 23.64 15.77 8.50
C ASP A 230 22.54 14.93 9.17
N LYS A 231 22.18 13.79 8.56
CA LYS A 231 21.07 12.94 9.01
C LYS A 231 21.44 11.98 10.14
N TYR A 232 22.65 11.46 10.16
CA TYR A 232 23.04 10.31 10.99
C TYR A 232 24.26 10.60 11.86
N THR A 233 24.56 9.69 12.78
CA THR A 233 25.77 9.75 13.61
C THR A 233 26.81 8.79 13.04
N MET A 234 27.99 9.29 12.68
CA MET A 234 29.10 8.44 12.21
C MET A 234 29.76 7.74 13.40
N LYS A 235 29.75 6.40 13.43
CA LYS A 235 30.31 5.59 14.53
C LYS A 235 31.56 4.79 14.13
N THR A 236 31.99 4.92 12.89
CA THR A 236 33.13 4.20 12.34
C THR A 236 34.19 5.14 11.78
N ASP A 237 35.45 4.71 11.86
CA ASP A 237 36.57 5.37 11.19
C ASP A 237 36.78 4.82 9.76
N ARG A 238 36.05 3.78 9.35
CA ARG A 238 36.08 3.17 8.00
C ARG A 238 35.29 4.01 6.99
N ILE A 239 35.70 5.27 6.83
CA ILE A 239 35.05 6.23 5.93
C ILE A 239 35.13 5.77 4.47
N ASP A 240 36.16 5.04 4.09
CA ASP A 240 36.29 4.39 2.78
C ASP A 240 35.08 3.49 2.47
N SER A 241 34.66 2.64 3.41
CA SER A 241 33.51 1.76 3.24
C SER A 241 32.19 2.53 3.17
N VAL A 242 32.06 3.61 3.94
CA VAL A 242 30.85 4.45 3.89
C VAL A 242 30.76 5.21 2.56
N ARG A 243 31.88 5.72 2.04
CA ARG A 243 31.95 6.37 0.72
C ARG A 243 31.58 5.41 -0.41
N GLU A 244 31.96 4.14 -0.31
CA GLU A 244 31.56 3.12 -1.29
C GLU A 244 30.03 2.94 -1.31
N GLN A 245 29.38 2.92 -0.15
CA GLN A 245 27.90 2.88 -0.09
C GLN A 245 27.25 4.17 -0.60
N ALA A 246 27.84 5.34 -0.31
CA ALA A 246 27.37 6.62 -0.86
C ALA A 246 27.42 6.60 -2.41
N LYS A 247 28.48 6.02 -2.98
CA LYS A 247 28.61 5.80 -4.42
C LYS A 247 27.52 4.86 -4.96
N TYR A 248 27.16 3.80 -4.22
CA TYR A 248 26.07 2.90 -4.61
C TYR A 248 24.71 3.59 -4.58
N GLU A 249 24.43 4.38 -3.54
CA GLU A 249 23.18 5.13 -3.45
C GLU A 249 23.02 6.08 -4.64
N VAL A 250 24.06 6.85 -4.99
CA VAL A 250 24.01 7.76 -6.16
C VAL A 250 23.84 6.98 -7.46
N GLY A 251 24.55 5.87 -7.64
CA GLY A 251 24.44 5.02 -8.83
C GLY A 251 23.04 4.43 -9.00
N LEU A 252 22.46 3.90 -7.91
CA LEU A 252 21.09 3.41 -7.86
C LEU A 252 20.10 4.55 -8.14
N GLU A 253 20.21 5.71 -7.50
CA GLU A 253 19.33 6.87 -7.75
C GLU A 253 19.31 7.26 -9.23
N LYS A 254 20.48 7.33 -9.87
CA LYS A 254 20.61 7.60 -11.31
C LYS A 254 19.92 6.53 -12.14
N PHE A 255 20.19 5.25 -11.88
CA PHE A 255 19.58 4.14 -12.60
C PHE A 255 18.06 4.14 -12.46
N LEU A 256 17.56 4.23 -11.22
CA LEU A 256 16.13 4.17 -10.93
C LEU A 256 15.39 5.33 -11.58
N SER A 257 15.94 6.54 -11.49
CA SER A 257 15.34 7.75 -12.07
C SER A 257 15.32 7.71 -13.59
N ALA A 258 16.42 7.29 -14.23
CA ALA A 258 16.53 7.22 -15.69
C ALA A 258 15.56 6.20 -16.31
N ASN A 259 15.21 5.14 -15.57
CA ASN A 259 14.35 4.05 -16.03
C ASN A 259 12.91 4.14 -15.49
N GLY A 260 12.60 5.11 -14.62
CA GLY A 260 11.29 5.25 -13.98
C GLY A 260 10.94 4.07 -13.07
N ILE A 261 11.93 3.55 -12.33
CA ILE A 261 11.78 2.41 -11.43
C ILE A 261 11.31 2.88 -10.05
N GLY A 262 10.25 2.25 -9.54
CA GLY A 262 9.69 2.54 -8.21
C GLY A 262 10.06 1.53 -7.13
N ALA A 263 10.56 0.36 -7.52
CA ALA A 263 11.06 -0.66 -6.59
C ALA A 263 12.20 -1.46 -7.21
N PHE A 264 13.07 -2.04 -6.39
CA PHE A 264 14.11 -2.93 -6.88
C PHE A 264 14.35 -4.11 -5.96
N ALA A 265 14.96 -5.15 -6.51
CA ALA A 265 15.46 -6.28 -5.75
C ALA A 265 16.94 -6.52 -6.09
N ASP A 266 17.72 -6.92 -5.10
CA ASP A 266 19.11 -7.35 -5.27
C ASP A 266 19.27 -8.81 -4.86
N THR A 267 20.48 -9.36 -4.97
CA THR A 267 20.78 -10.68 -4.42
C THR A 267 22.24 -10.77 -4.02
N PHE A 268 22.52 -11.20 -2.79
CA PHE A 268 23.90 -11.41 -2.36
C PHE A 268 24.61 -12.55 -3.12
N GLN A 269 23.87 -13.36 -3.89
CA GLN A 269 24.43 -14.44 -4.72
C GLN A 269 24.93 -13.96 -6.09
N ASP A 270 24.66 -12.70 -6.46
CA ASP A 270 25.25 -12.03 -7.61
C ASP A 270 25.67 -10.61 -7.21
N LEU A 271 26.96 -10.45 -6.91
CA LEU A 271 27.56 -9.16 -6.56
C LEU A 271 28.79 -8.88 -7.44
N HIS A 272 28.83 -9.42 -8.65
CA HIS A 272 29.96 -9.23 -9.55
C HIS A 272 30.11 -7.74 -9.92
N GLY A 273 31.33 -7.21 -9.73
CA GLY A 273 31.62 -5.78 -9.95
C GLY A 273 31.33 -4.86 -8.76
N LEU A 274 30.54 -5.30 -7.78
CA LEU A 274 30.37 -4.59 -6.51
C LEU A 274 31.45 -5.00 -5.50
N LYS A 275 31.90 -4.05 -4.67
CA LYS A 275 32.82 -4.31 -3.55
C LYS A 275 32.11 -4.76 -2.29
N GLN A 276 30.87 -4.30 -2.09
CA GLN A 276 30.04 -4.56 -0.91
C GLN A 276 28.61 -4.91 -1.36
N LEU A 277 27.83 -5.52 -0.46
CA LEU A 277 26.38 -5.59 -0.62
C LEU A 277 25.76 -4.20 -0.32
N PRO A 278 24.77 -3.69 -1.07
CA PRO A 278 24.10 -2.43 -0.76
C PRO A 278 23.42 -2.47 0.62
N GLY A 279 23.87 -1.63 1.57
CA GLY A 279 23.33 -1.53 2.92
C GLY A 279 22.59 -0.21 3.12
N ILE A 280 23.30 0.82 3.63
CA ILE A 280 22.74 2.17 3.81
C ILE A 280 22.09 2.73 2.53
N ALA A 281 22.62 2.38 1.35
CA ALA A 281 22.04 2.76 0.07
C ALA A 281 20.59 2.27 -0.07
N ALA A 282 20.32 0.98 0.20
CA ALA A 282 18.97 0.41 0.16
C ALA A 282 18.08 1.01 1.27
N GLN A 283 18.62 1.18 2.48
CA GLN A 283 17.90 1.77 3.61
C GLN A 283 17.39 3.19 3.29
N ASN A 284 18.26 4.05 2.75
CA ASN A 284 17.89 5.42 2.40
C ASN A 284 16.91 5.49 1.22
N LEU A 285 17.04 4.61 0.23
CA LEU A 285 16.09 4.53 -0.89
C LEU A 285 14.69 4.14 -0.40
N MET A 286 14.58 3.19 0.53
CA MET A 286 13.30 2.89 1.20
C MET A 286 12.77 4.10 1.98
N GLY A 287 13.65 4.87 2.63
CA GLY A 287 13.28 6.14 3.26
C GLY A 287 12.73 7.20 2.29
N LYS A 288 12.90 7.02 0.97
CA LYS A 288 12.32 7.86 -0.09
C LYS A 288 11.07 7.26 -0.73
N GLY A 289 10.57 6.15 -0.20
CA GLY A 289 9.40 5.44 -0.73
C GLY A 289 9.73 4.49 -1.90
N ILE A 290 11.00 4.20 -2.17
CA ILE A 290 11.40 3.18 -3.15
C ILE A 290 11.27 1.80 -2.53
N GLY A 291 10.49 0.92 -3.15
CA GLY A 291 10.37 -0.46 -2.69
C GLY A 291 11.68 -1.21 -2.80
N PHE A 292 11.97 -2.06 -1.81
CA PHE A 292 13.13 -2.93 -1.80
C PHE A 292 12.70 -4.34 -1.42
N GLY A 293 13.27 -5.33 -2.10
CA GLY A 293 13.09 -6.74 -1.79
C GLY A 293 14.43 -7.45 -1.86
N PRO A 294 14.92 -8.02 -0.76
CA PRO A 294 16.20 -8.68 -0.77
C PRO A 294 16.10 -10.06 -1.44
N GLU A 295 17.23 -10.65 -1.80
CA GLU A 295 17.33 -12.00 -2.40
C GLU A 295 16.46 -12.24 -3.65
N GLY A 296 16.24 -11.20 -4.44
CA GLY A 296 15.46 -11.23 -5.67
C GLY A 296 13.95 -11.25 -5.43
N ASP A 297 13.48 -10.95 -4.22
CA ASP A 297 12.06 -10.91 -3.88
C ASP A 297 11.34 -9.71 -4.51
N TYR A 298 10.90 -9.93 -5.75
CA TYR A 298 10.17 -8.91 -6.50
C TYR A 298 8.81 -8.59 -5.87
N LYS A 299 8.16 -9.57 -5.21
CA LYS A 299 6.82 -9.38 -4.64
C LYS A 299 6.87 -8.43 -3.46
N ILE A 300 7.82 -8.65 -2.53
CA ILE A 300 7.93 -7.75 -1.37
C ILE A 300 8.44 -6.37 -1.77
N SER A 301 9.33 -6.28 -2.76
CA SER A 301 9.78 -4.98 -3.29
C SER A 301 8.59 -4.16 -3.81
N ALA A 302 7.71 -4.79 -4.60
CA ALA A 302 6.57 -4.12 -5.20
C ALA A 302 5.51 -3.77 -4.15
N LEU A 303 5.17 -4.74 -3.29
CA LEU A 303 4.20 -4.54 -2.22
C LEU A 303 4.64 -3.43 -1.26
N SER A 304 5.91 -3.41 -0.88
CA SER A 304 6.50 -2.37 -0.02
C SER A 304 6.33 -0.98 -0.64
N ALA A 305 6.65 -0.80 -1.93
CA ALA A 305 6.44 0.47 -2.62
C ALA A 305 4.97 0.90 -2.62
N VAL A 306 4.04 -0.03 -2.87
CA VAL A 306 2.60 0.25 -2.91
C VAL A 306 2.07 0.63 -1.53
N LEU A 307 2.49 -0.06 -0.47
CA LEU A 307 2.05 0.25 0.89
C LEU A 307 2.69 1.53 1.43
N MET A 308 3.95 1.81 1.10
CA MET A 308 4.56 3.11 1.39
C MET A 308 3.77 4.24 0.71
N LYS A 309 3.37 4.06 -0.56
CA LYS A 309 2.50 4.99 -1.28
C LYS A 309 1.15 5.18 -0.59
N MET A 310 0.54 4.10 -0.12
CA MET A 310 -0.74 4.13 0.61
C MET A 310 -0.65 4.88 1.94
N SER A 311 0.52 4.83 2.60
CA SER A 311 0.77 5.51 3.88
C SER A 311 1.23 6.96 3.75
N GLU A 312 1.42 7.49 2.54
CA GLU A 312 1.83 8.89 2.35
C GLU A 312 0.89 9.86 3.08
N GLY A 313 1.47 10.75 3.90
CA GLY A 313 0.72 11.74 4.67
C GLY A 313 0.03 11.19 5.93
N LYS A 314 0.16 9.90 6.24
CA LYS A 314 -0.26 9.33 7.53
C LYS A 314 0.91 9.38 8.52
N GLU A 315 0.58 9.54 9.81
CA GLU A 315 1.56 9.37 10.89
C GLU A 315 1.90 7.89 11.08
N GLY A 316 3.15 7.59 11.43
CA GLY A 316 3.64 6.23 11.63
C GLY A 316 4.72 5.82 10.64
N ALA A 317 5.14 4.56 10.70
CA ALA A 317 6.16 3.98 9.86
C ALA A 317 5.55 2.90 8.94
N THR A 318 6.11 2.74 7.74
CA THR A 318 5.80 1.65 6.82
C THR A 318 7.08 1.24 6.13
N GLY A 319 7.37 -0.06 6.03
CA GLY A 319 8.51 -0.54 5.25
C GLY A 319 8.79 -2.03 5.41
N PHE A 320 9.77 -2.50 4.67
CA PHE A 320 10.22 -3.88 4.65
C PHE A 320 10.79 -4.34 6.01
N ILE A 321 10.54 -5.61 6.36
CA ILE A 321 11.18 -6.33 7.46
C ILE A 321 11.18 -7.86 7.22
N GLU A 322 12.02 -8.58 7.95
CA GLU A 322 12.01 -10.04 8.06
C GLU A 322 11.96 -10.47 9.55
N ASP A 323 11.09 -11.41 9.88
CA ASP A 323 11.05 -12.11 11.17
C ASP A 323 12.37 -12.88 11.39
N TYR A 324 13.20 -12.44 12.34
CA TYR A 324 14.58 -12.91 12.45
C TYR A 324 14.79 -13.91 13.58
N THR A 325 14.25 -13.63 14.78
CA THR A 325 14.37 -14.53 15.93
C THR A 325 13.36 -14.22 17.04
N TYR A 326 13.14 -15.18 17.93
CA TYR A 326 12.15 -15.10 19.00
C TYR A 326 12.78 -14.97 20.39
N ASP A 327 12.11 -14.22 21.27
CA ASP A 327 12.14 -14.44 22.72
C ASP A 327 10.87 -15.23 23.08
N LEU A 328 11.02 -16.46 23.58
CA LEU A 328 9.91 -17.37 23.89
C LEU A 328 9.68 -17.54 25.39
N THR A 329 10.01 -16.51 26.16
CA THR A 329 9.67 -16.48 27.59
C THR A 329 8.14 -16.57 27.75
N PRO A 330 7.59 -17.58 28.46
CA PRO A 330 6.15 -17.80 28.51
C PRO A 330 5.36 -16.56 28.98
N GLY A 331 4.38 -16.13 28.17
CA GLY A 331 3.55 -14.95 28.41
C GLY A 331 4.24 -13.60 28.16
N GLN A 332 5.45 -13.62 27.62
CA GLN A 332 6.24 -12.44 27.22
C GLN A 332 6.89 -12.66 25.86
N GLU A 333 6.29 -13.48 25.02
CA GLU A 333 6.85 -13.86 23.73
C GLU A 333 6.97 -12.64 22.81
N LEU A 334 8.14 -12.46 22.18
CA LEU A 334 8.44 -11.37 21.27
C LEU A 334 9.12 -11.88 20.00
N GLU A 335 8.80 -11.23 18.88
CA GLU A 335 9.59 -11.23 17.66
C GLU A 335 10.69 -10.16 17.77
N LEU A 336 11.90 -10.50 17.30
CA LEU A 336 12.88 -9.54 16.83
C LEU A 336 12.94 -9.65 15.31
N ALA A 337 12.54 -8.57 14.64
CA ALA A 337 12.52 -8.48 13.19
C ALA A 337 13.57 -7.48 12.70
N SER A 338 14.27 -7.84 11.62
CA SER A 338 15.42 -7.12 11.09
C SER A 338 15.65 -7.52 9.62
N HIS A 339 16.85 -7.29 9.10
CA HIS A 339 17.40 -7.92 7.92
C HIS A 339 18.94 -7.89 8.01
N MET A 340 19.66 -8.45 7.03
CA MET A 340 21.12 -8.47 7.09
C MET A 340 21.78 -7.07 7.12
N LEU A 341 21.15 -6.09 6.46
CA LEU A 341 21.49 -4.67 6.48
C LEU A 341 20.24 -3.77 6.46
N GLU A 342 19.25 -4.16 5.64
CA GLU A 342 18.33 -3.29 4.92
C GLU A 342 17.04 -3.03 5.70
N VAL A 343 17.16 -2.47 6.90
CA VAL A 343 15.98 -2.01 7.66
C VAL A 343 15.71 -0.52 7.37
N PRO A 344 14.51 -0.13 6.91
CA PRO A 344 14.19 1.26 6.58
C PRO A 344 14.32 2.21 7.77
N PRO A 345 14.92 3.40 7.60
CA PRO A 345 15.05 4.39 8.67
C PRO A 345 13.70 4.98 9.12
N ALA A 346 12.61 4.74 8.37
CA ALA A 346 11.25 5.08 8.79
C ALA A 346 10.88 4.43 10.15
N PHE A 347 11.48 3.29 10.48
CA PHE A 347 11.28 2.63 11.77
C PHE A 347 12.14 3.19 12.90
N ALA A 348 13.00 4.19 12.67
CA ALA A 348 13.93 4.64 13.69
C ALA A 348 13.25 5.48 14.78
N ALA A 349 13.31 5.01 16.04
CA ALA A 349 12.93 5.80 17.22
C ALA A 349 14.07 6.69 17.75
N THR A 350 15.30 6.43 17.29
CA THR A 350 16.53 7.15 17.66
C THR A 350 17.20 7.69 16.41
N LYS A 351 18.06 8.72 16.54
CA LYS A 351 18.91 9.16 15.42
C LYS A 351 19.79 7.96 14.98
N PRO A 352 19.69 7.47 13.74
CA PRO A 352 20.46 6.30 13.30
C PRO A 352 21.98 6.52 13.36
N GLU A 353 22.70 5.44 13.67
CA GLU A 353 24.17 5.38 13.64
C GLU A 353 24.64 4.69 12.36
N ILE A 354 25.68 5.23 11.71
CA ILE A 354 26.38 4.57 10.60
C ILE A 354 27.54 3.77 11.18
N ASP A 355 27.55 2.47 10.96
CA ASP A 355 28.64 1.58 11.36
C ASP A 355 29.05 0.65 10.21
N VAL A 356 30.28 0.14 10.27
CA VAL A 356 30.86 -0.79 9.29
C VAL A 356 31.29 -2.03 10.05
N ILE A 357 30.56 -3.13 9.83
CA ILE A 357 30.72 -4.38 10.56
C ILE A 357 30.78 -5.53 9.55
N PRO A 358 31.64 -6.55 9.75
CA PRO A 358 31.78 -7.65 8.81
C PRO A 358 30.48 -8.39 8.50
N LEU A 359 30.28 -8.70 7.22
CA LEU A 359 29.20 -9.54 6.70
C LEU A 359 29.82 -10.65 5.84
N GLY A 360 29.75 -11.89 6.31
CA GLY A 360 30.27 -13.04 5.55
C GLY A 360 29.40 -13.44 4.35
N ILE A 361 28.11 -13.10 4.41
CA ILE A 361 27.13 -13.38 3.34
C ILE A 361 27.47 -12.53 2.11
N GLY A 362 27.51 -13.17 0.93
CA GLY A 362 27.94 -12.54 -0.32
C GLY A 362 29.46 -12.48 -0.55
N GLY A 363 30.29 -12.74 0.47
CA GLY A 363 31.75 -12.86 0.33
C GLY A 363 32.45 -11.57 -0.13
N LYS A 364 31.94 -10.42 0.34
CA LYS A 364 32.38 -9.07 -0.05
C LYS A 364 33.06 -8.33 1.11
N GLU A 365 33.53 -7.11 0.83
CA GLU A 365 34.06 -6.22 1.86
C GLU A 365 32.96 -5.82 2.87
N ASP A 366 33.39 -5.37 4.06
CA ASP A 366 32.49 -4.98 5.15
C ASP A 366 31.59 -3.79 4.73
N PRO A 367 30.25 -3.99 4.65
CA PRO A 367 29.31 -2.95 4.22
C PRO A 367 28.95 -1.98 5.36
N ALA A 368 28.79 -0.70 5.01
CA ALA A 368 28.21 0.28 5.95
C ALA A 368 26.68 0.12 6.02
N ARG A 369 26.13 0.24 7.23
CA ARG A 369 24.68 0.16 7.51
C ARG A 369 24.23 1.17 8.56
N LEU A 370 22.92 1.47 8.57
CA LEU A 370 22.27 2.20 9.65
C LEU A 370 21.84 1.24 10.76
N ILE A 371 22.14 1.62 12.01
CA ILE A 371 21.75 0.91 13.22
C ILE A 371 20.91 1.84 14.09
N PHE A 372 19.76 1.36 14.54
CA PHE A 372 18.83 2.08 15.41
C PHE A 372 17.92 1.12 16.19
N ASP A 373 17.25 1.65 17.21
CA ASP A 373 16.11 1.02 17.86
C ASP A 373 14.81 1.42 17.14
N GLY A 374 13.87 0.47 17.08
CA GLY A 374 12.57 0.61 16.42
C GLY A 374 11.56 1.51 17.13
N VAL A 375 10.63 2.08 16.37
CA VAL A 375 9.39 2.70 16.86
C VAL A 375 8.48 1.67 17.55
N THR A 376 7.49 2.17 18.30
CA THR A 376 6.50 1.36 19.04
C THR A 376 5.08 1.75 18.65
N GLY A 377 4.11 0.87 18.90
CA GLY A 377 2.69 1.13 18.69
C GLY A 377 1.97 -0.05 18.06
N ASP A 378 0.64 0.04 17.99
CA ASP A 378 -0.14 -0.91 17.22
C ASP A 378 0.22 -0.82 15.72
N GLY A 379 0.27 -1.97 15.06
CA GLY A 379 0.58 -2.04 13.65
C GLY A 379 0.10 -3.32 13.00
N ILE A 380 0.48 -3.48 11.75
CA ILE A 380 0.21 -4.66 10.94
C ILE A 380 1.51 -5.20 10.34
N GLN A 381 1.55 -6.52 10.16
CA GLN A 381 2.53 -7.22 9.35
C GLN A 381 1.83 -7.77 8.10
N VAL A 382 2.32 -7.43 6.92
CA VAL A 382 1.67 -7.77 5.65
C VAL A 382 2.65 -8.46 4.71
N THR A 383 2.23 -9.59 4.12
CA THR A 383 2.97 -10.24 3.04
C THR A 383 2.05 -10.60 1.88
N MET A 384 2.64 -10.81 0.71
CA MET A 384 1.95 -11.30 -0.48
C MET A 384 2.67 -12.54 -1.00
N VAL A 385 1.91 -13.62 -1.19
CA VAL A 385 2.40 -14.90 -1.68
C VAL A 385 1.68 -15.31 -2.94
N ASP A 386 2.40 -16.01 -3.82
CA ASP A 386 1.86 -16.63 -5.02
C ASP A 386 1.49 -18.09 -4.69
N MET A 387 0.19 -18.40 -4.76
CA MET A 387 -0.31 -19.75 -4.49
C MET A 387 -0.32 -20.63 -5.76
N GLY A 388 0.13 -20.08 -6.89
CA GLY A 388 0.17 -20.71 -8.21
C GLY A 388 -1.03 -20.38 -9.09
N ASP A 389 -2.25 -20.39 -8.54
CA ASP A 389 -3.49 -20.05 -9.25
C ASP A 389 -4.07 -18.68 -8.87
N HIS A 390 -3.59 -18.08 -7.78
CA HIS A 390 -3.93 -16.74 -7.34
C HIS A 390 -2.86 -16.17 -6.40
N PHE A 391 -2.88 -14.86 -6.21
CA PHE A 391 -2.14 -14.21 -5.13
C PHE A 391 -2.98 -14.14 -3.86
N ARG A 392 -2.32 -14.30 -2.72
CA ARG A 392 -2.88 -14.15 -1.38
C ARG A 392 -2.12 -13.09 -0.61
N ILE A 393 -2.86 -12.19 0.02
CA ILE A 393 -2.33 -11.28 1.03
C ILE A 393 -2.62 -11.88 2.41
N ILE A 394 -1.62 -11.83 3.29
CA ILE A 394 -1.76 -12.20 4.70
C ILE A 394 -1.43 -10.95 5.52
N CYS A 395 -2.35 -10.55 6.39
CA CYS A 395 -2.24 -9.36 7.22
C CYS A 395 -2.47 -9.74 8.69
N ALA A 396 -1.41 -9.66 9.50
CA ALA A 396 -1.48 -9.91 10.94
C ALA A 396 -1.45 -8.60 11.71
N ASP A 397 -2.33 -8.44 12.70
CA ASP A 397 -2.23 -7.36 13.69
C ASP A 397 -1.07 -7.69 14.64
N ILE A 398 -0.24 -6.68 14.91
CA ILE A 398 0.92 -6.78 15.81
C ILE A 398 0.98 -5.56 16.73
N GLU A 399 1.79 -5.64 17.78
CA GLU A 399 2.14 -4.51 18.65
C GLU A 399 3.66 -4.34 18.63
N LEU A 400 4.18 -3.27 18.03
CA LEU A 400 5.59 -2.92 18.12
C LEU A 400 5.92 -2.45 19.52
N VAL A 401 6.94 -3.05 20.12
CA VAL A 401 7.35 -2.80 21.50
C VAL A 401 8.81 -2.39 21.57
N LYS A 402 9.13 -1.65 22.63
CA LYS A 402 10.52 -1.35 22.96
C LYS A 402 11.24 -2.63 23.37
N GLN A 403 12.48 -2.78 22.94
CA GLN A 403 13.31 -3.90 23.36
C GLN A 403 13.48 -3.92 24.89
N PRO A 404 13.33 -5.08 25.55
CA PRO A 404 13.43 -5.17 27.01
C PRO A 404 14.82 -4.83 27.56
N LYS A 405 15.87 -5.04 26.75
CA LYS A 405 17.29 -4.82 27.11
C LYS A 405 18.10 -4.30 25.92
N PRO A 406 19.21 -3.56 26.15
CA PRO A 406 20.13 -3.17 25.09
C PRO A 406 20.79 -4.37 24.40
N MET A 407 21.09 -4.24 23.10
CA MET A 407 21.73 -5.28 22.28
C MET A 407 23.04 -4.78 21.66
N PRO A 408 24.10 -4.50 22.46
CA PRO A 408 25.30 -3.78 21.98
C PRO A 408 26.16 -4.53 20.96
N LYS A 409 25.90 -5.83 20.75
CA LYS A 409 26.61 -6.67 19.78
C LYS A 409 25.80 -6.95 18.51
N LEU A 410 24.54 -6.49 18.45
CA LEU A 410 23.71 -6.70 17.28
C LEU A 410 24.10 -5.64 16.22
N PRO A 411 24.55 -6.04 15.03
CA PRO A 411 25.18 -5.13 14.07
C PRO A 411 24.18 -4.47 13.10
N VAL A 412 22.88 -4.59 13.37
CA VAL A 412 21.78 -4.20 12.48
C VAL A 412 20.71 -3.46 13.25
N ALA A 413 19.99 -2.57 12.55
CA ALA A 413 18.77 -2.00 13.08
C ALA A 413 17.68 -3.08 13.23
N ARG A 414 16.74 -2.87 14.14
CA ARG A 414 15.67 -3.84 14.42
C ARG A 414 14.43 -3.19 15.00
N ILE A 415 13.30 -3.85 14.79
CA ILE A 415 12.08 -3.64 15.54
C ILE A 415 11.80 -4.89 16.39
N MET A 416 10.99 -4.74 17.44
CA MET A 416 10.46 -5.88 18.17
C MET A 416 8.95 -5.76 18.22
N TYR A 417 8.23 -6.89 18.15
CA TYR A 417 6.77 -6.86 18.26
C TYR A 417 6.19 -8.10 18.91
N ARG A 418 4.96 -7.96 19.40
CA ARG A 418 4.08 -9.05 19.81
C ARG A 418 3.12 -9.38 18.69
N HIS A 419 2.93 -10.68 18.45
CA HIS A 419 1.89 -11.20 17.57
C HIS A 419 0.53 -11.17 18.30
N LYS A 420 -0.53 -10.75 17.60
CA LYS A 420 -1.92 -10.87 18.11
C LYS A 420 -2.59 -12.12 17.52
N PRO A 421 -3.49 -12.80 18.26
CA PRO A 421 -3.90 -12.50 19.65
C PRO A 421 -2.82 -12.93 20.67
N ASN A 422 -1.91 -13.80 20.27
CA ASN A 422 -0.74 -14.21 21.00
C ASN A 422 0.24 -14.89 20.04
N PHE A 423 1.45 -15.16 20.51
CA PHE A 423 2.49 -15.83 19.74
C PHE A 423 2.04 -17.13 19.09
N GLN A 424 1.44 -18.04 19.86
CA GLN A 424 1.10 -19.39 19.40
C GLN A 424 0.07 -19.34 18.26
N ILE A 425 -1.03 -18.60 18.43
CA ILE A 425 -2.09 -18.52 17.42
C ILE A 425 -1.62 -17.69 16.22
N GLY A 426 -0.99 -16.54 16.45
CA GLY A 426 -0.57 -15.63 15.39
C GLY A 426 0.43 -16.28 14.43
N THR A 427 1.48 -16.87 14.99
CA THR A 427 2.53 -17.52 14.17
C THR A 427 2.03 -18.82 13.52
N ALA A 428 1.21 -19.62 14.21
CA ALA A 428 0.63 -20.82 13.60
C ALA A 428 -0.32 -20.47 12.45
N ALA A 429 -1.15 -19.43 12.61
CA ALA A 429 -2.03 -18.94 11.54
C ALA A 429 -1.22 -18.47 10.33
N TRP A 430 -0.13 -17.73 10.54
CA TRP A 430 0.77 -17.28 9.47
C TRP A 430 1.34 -18.46 8.69
N CYS A 431 1.83 -19.50 9.39
CA CYS A 431 2.32 -20.72 8.76
C CYS A 431 1.24 -21.47 7.99
N TYR A 432 0.04 -21.64 8.55
CA TYR A 432 -1.06 -22.33 7.85
C TYR A 432 -1.57 -21.56 6.64
N ALA A 433 -1.54 -20.22 6.69
CA ALA A 433 -1.88 -19.37 5.57
C ALA A 433 -0.85 -19.43 4.43
N GLY A 434 0.37 -19.89 4.73
CA GLY A 434 1.50 -19.94 3.80
C GLY A 434 2.28 -18.64 3.71
N GLY A 435 2.31 -17.83 4.79
CA GLY A 435 2.98 -16.53 4.79
C GLY A 435 4.48 -16.61 4.61
N ALA A 436 5.04 -15.62 3.89
CA ALA A 436 6.48 -15.47 3.70
C ALA A 436 7.17 -15.00 4.98
N HIS A 437 8.50 -15.13 5.00
CA HIS A 437 9.38 -14.52 6.01
C HIS A 437 9.61 -13.03 5.74
N HIS A 438 9.57 -12.62 4.47
CA HIS A 438 9.58 -11.22 4.07
C HIS A 438 8.20 -10.59 4.21
N SER A 439 8.14 -9.45 4.89
CA SER A 439 6.91 -8.72 5.13
C SER A 439 7.12 -7.21 5.08
N VAL A 440 6.01 -6.48 4.97
CA VAL A 440 5.93 -5.04 5.19
C VAL A 440 5.27 -4.85 6.53
N VAL A 441 5.95 -4.17 7.46
CA VAL A 441 5.33 -3.74 8.72
C VAL A 441 4.87 -2.30 8.58
N SER A 442 3.71 -1.98 9.15
CA SER A 442 3.21 -0.62 9.21
C SER A 442 2.53 -0.30 10.54
N THR A 443 2.86 0.86 11.11
CA THR A 443 2.07 1.51 12.18
C THR A 443 1.20 2.65 11.64
N ALA A 444 1.33 2.99 10.36
CA ALA A 444 0.54 4.01 9.67
C ALA A 444 -0.70 3.44 8.97
N LEU A 445 -0.64 2.16 8.58
CA LEU A 445 -1.72 1.43 7.94
C LEU A 445 -2.39 0.47 8.91
N THR A 446 -3.64 0.19 8.64
CA THR A 446 -4.50 -0.70 9.43
C THR A 446 -4.92 -1.91 8.62
N ARG A 447 -5.42 -2.94 9.32
CA ARG A 447 -6.04 -4.12 8.69
C ARG A 447 -7.16 -3.75 7.73
N ASP A 448 -7.93 -2.69 8.03
CA ASP A 448 -8.99 -2.16 7.17
C ASP A 448 -8.45 -1.58 5.85
N ASP A 449 -7.28 -0.92 5.87
CA ASP A 449 -6.64 -0.39 4.66
C ASP A 449 -6.29 -1.55 3.71
N ILE A 450 -5.71 -2.62 4.26
CA ILE A 450 -5.33 -3.82 3.50
C ILE A 450 -6.56 -4.58 3.02
N ALA A 451 -7.61 -4.68 3.84
CA ALA A 451 -8.88 -5.28 3.46
C ALA A 451 -9.53 -4.56 2.27
N MET A 452 -9.51 -3.23 2.27
CA MET A 452 -10.01 -2.45 1.13
C MET A 452 -9.13 -2.63 -0.11
N PHE A 453 -7.81 -2.62 0.02
CA PHE A 453 -6.90 -2.90 -1.10
C PHE A 453 -7.14 -4.29 -1.71
N ALA A 454 -7.21 -5.32 -0.87
CA ALA A 454 -7.47 -6.69 -1.32
C ALA A 454 -8.84 -6.80 -2.01
N ARG A 455 -9.89 -6.20 -1.44
CA ARG A 455 -11.23 -6.14 -2.03
C ARG A 455 -11.20 -5.50 -3.41
N LEU A 456 -10.66 -4.29 -3.53
CA LEU A 456 -10.67 -3.52 -4.78
C LEU A 456 -9.74 -4.11 -5.87
N THR A 457 -8.75 -4.91 -5.48
CA THR A 457 -7.91 -5.65 -6.43
C THR A 457 -8.43 -7.06 -6.73
N GLY A 458 -9.44 -7.53 -5.99
CA GLY A 458 -9.94 -8.91 -6.06
C GLY A 458 -8.87 -9.93 -5.68
N THR A 459 -8.07 -9.62 -4.66
CA THR A 459 -7.02 -10.48 -4.10
C THR A 459 -7.56 -11.17 -2.85
N GLU A 460 -7.23 -12.45 -2.65
CA GLU A 460 -7.59 -13.13 -1.40
C GLU A 460 -6.86 -12.47 -0.22
N LEU A 461 -7.57 -12.32 0.91
CA LEU A 461 -7.01 -11.80 2.14
C LEU A 461 -7.26 -12.78 3.29
N ILE A 462 -6.18 -13.15 3.98
CA ILE A 462 -6.22 -13.80 5.28
C ILE A 462 -5.84 -12.77 6.34
N THR A 463 -6.71 -12.56 7.32
CA THR A 463 -6.45 -11.68 8.45
C THR A 463 -6.17 -12.49 9.72
N ILE A 464 -5.19 -12.05 10.49
CA ILE A 464 -4.83 -12.59 11.80
C ILE A 464 -4.87 -11.44 12.80
N GLY A 465 -5.53 -11.60 13.94
CA GLY A 465 -5.69 -10.53 14.92
C GLY A 465 -6.30 -11.01 16.23
N GLU A 466 -6.69 -10.07 17.10
CA GLU A 466 -7.28 -10.37 18.42
C GLU A 466 -8.52 -11.29 18.34
N ASP A 467 -9.22 -11.22 17.21
CA ASP A 467 -10.40 -12.01 16.88
C ASP A 467 -10.10 -13.42 16.34
N THR A 468 -8.84 -13.76 16.11
CA THR A 468 -8.43 -15.07 15.59
C THR A 468 -8.40 -16.11 16.69
N THR A 469 -9.03 -17.26 16.46
CA THR A 469 -9.13 -18.35 17.43
C THR A 469 -8.48 -19.64 16.92
N GLU A 470 -8.23 -20.60 17.81
CA GLU A 470 -7.78 -21.94 17.42
C GLU A 470 -8.75 -22.63 16.44
N ALA A 471 -10.05 -22.33 16.54
CA ALA A 471 -11.06 -22.87 15.63
C ALA A 471 -10.91 -22.32 14.20
N ASP A 472 -10.44 -21.08 14.05
CA ASP A 472 -10.16 -20.49 12.74
C ASP A 472 -8.98 -21.20 12.05
N LEU A 473 -8.00 -21.68 12.82
CA LEU A 473 -6.89 -22.47 12.27
C LEU A 473 -7.37 -23.77 11.61
N GLN A 474 -8.46 -24.35 12.11
CA GLN A 474 -9.02 -25.57 11.52
C GLN A 474 -9.63 -25.33 10.14
N LYS A 475 -10.03 -24.08 9.83
CA LYS A 475 -10.62 -23.73 8.53
C LYS A 475 -9.65 -23.90 7.37
N PHE A 476 -8.33 -23.80 7.60
CA PHE A 476 -7.33 -24.06 6.56
C PHE A 476 -7.34 -25.51 6.03
N PHE A 477 -7.93 -26.44 6.78
CA PHE A 477 -8.03 -27.86 6.39
C PHE A 477 -9.42 -28.26 5.91
N MET A 478 -10.39 -27.37 6.01
CA MET A 478 -11.77 -27.61 5.59
C MET A 478 -11.93 -27.11 4.16
N LYS A 479 -12.04 -28.04 3.21
CA LYS A 479 -12.35 -27.75 1.81
C LYS A 479 -13.82 -27.46 1.59
#